data_AF-A0A7Y2RH22-F1
#
_entry.id   AF-A0A7Y2RH22-F1
#
_cell.length_a   1.000
_cell.length_b   1.000
_cell.length_c   1.000
_cell.angle_alpha   90.00
_cell.angle_beta   90.00
_cell.angle_gamma   90.00
#
_symmetry.space_group_name_H-M   'P 1'
#
loop_
_entity.id
_entity.type
_entity.pdbx_description
1 polymer ?
#
loop_
_entity_poly.entity_id
_entity_poly.type
_entity_poly.pdbx_seq_one_letter_code
_entity_poly.pdbx_strand_id
1 'polypeptide(L)'
;MVLVDDKKFSLIAKLIISYLLLLDFVILFYVFNTDPASDQTARGAVFTNLLVWSATIFTPIAAYFFYDSWKDQKNYELQKELMMKLSELVSTQFLKIMKYARRADRLKEIENSEIIIPNFSEAKYCYDTDLLNEIFAVLKIYEGFSNDESLKPYKDKFDNHAFELTRFLKKIENKYSAYTSILEIVPESDMTQTKTYQPGRKQKVRGEIWSIRYIMESETEFENTDINGNINRYKITYDKAHDDFEQSYNDLIKAITNKMKA
;
A
#
# COMPACT_ATOMS: atom_id res chain seq x y z
N MET A 1 20.70 2.29 -0.51
CA MET A 1 21.82 1.69 0.23
C MET A 1 22.64 2.73 1.01
N VAL A 2 22.58 4.03 0.66
CA VAL A 2 23.36 5.11 1.30
C VAL A 2 22.89 5.48 2.73
N LEU A 3 21.59 5.44 3.03
CA LEU A 3 21.03 5.90 4.33
C LEU A 3 21.45 5.09 5.56
N VAL A 4 21.83 3.81 5.39
CA VAL A 4 22.23 2.95 6.52
C VAL A 4 23.65 3.28 6.98
N ASP A 5 24.52 3.73 6.07
CA ASP A 5 25.89 4.09 6.40
C ASP A 5 25.95 5.44 7.13
N ASP A 6 25.11 6.40 6.75
CA ASP A 6 25.06 7.73 7.40
C ASP A 6 24.62 7.64 8.87
N LYS A 7 23.63 6.79 9.19
CA LYS A 7 23.16 6.60 10.57
C LYS A 7 24.16 5.84 11.45
N LYS A 8 24.82 4.82 10.90
CA LYS A 8 25.91 4.11 11.60
C LYS A 8 27.10 5.03 11.85
N PHE A 9 27.47 5.83 10.85
CA PHE A 9 28.52 6.84 10.97
C PHE A 9 28.18 7.88 12.05
N SER A 10 26.92 8.34 12.09
CA SER A 10 26.43 9.25 13.13
C SER A 10 26.52 8.65 14.55
N LEU A 11 26.17 7.37 14.73
CA LEU A 11 26.31 6.69 16.03
C LEU A 11 27.77 6.57 16.46
N ILE A 12 28.64 6.13 15.55
CA ILE A 12 30.09 6.00 15.81
C ILE A 12 30.68 7.37 16.17
N ALA A 13 30.32 8.42 15.43
CA ALA A 13 30.76 9.78 15.71
C ALA A 13 30.28 10.26 17.09
N LYS A 14 29.00 10.05 17.44
CA LYS A 14 28.46 10.38 18.78
C LYS A 14 29.21 9.66 19.90
N LEU A 15 29.53 8.38 19.72
CA LEU A 15 30.29 7.58 20.70
C LEU A 15 31.73 8.07 20.84
N ILE A 16 32.41 8.37 19.73
CA ILE A 16 33.79 8.89 19.75
C ILE A 16 33.82 10.27 20.42
N ILE A 17 32.95 11.20 20.01
CA ILE A 17 32.91 12.56 20.54
C ILE A 17 32.60 12.54 22.04
N SER A 18 31.60 11.75 22.46
CA SER A 18 31.25 11.65 23.89
C SER A 18 32.37 11.03 24.72
N TYR A 19 33.09 10.04 24.19
CA TYR A 19 34.25 9.47 24.87
C TYR A 19 35.41 10.46 24.97
N LEU A 20 35.71 11.21 23.90
CA LEU A 20 36.76 12.23 23.91
C LEU A 20 36.46 13.34 24.92
N LEU A 21 35.21 13.82 24.99
CA LEU A 21 34.80 14.81 25.99
C LEU A 21 34.94 14.28 27.43
N LEU A 22 34.63 13.00 27.65
CA LEU A 22 34.82 12.37 28.96
C LEU A 22 36.31 12.23 29.31
N LEU A 23 37.14 11.87 28.33
CA LEU A 23 38.58 11.73 28.50
C LEU A 23 39.23 13.09 28.80
N ASP A 24 38.84 14.14 28.08
CA ASP A 24 39.27 15.52 28.37
C ASP A 24 38.88 15.93 29.79
N PHE A 25 37.66 15.64 30.22
CA PHE A 25 37.22 15.90 31.60
C PHE A 25 38.08 15.14 32.62
N VAL A 26 38.42 13.88 32.36
CA VAL A 26 39.25 13.05 33.22
C VAL A 26 40.69 13.58 33.31
N ILE A 27 41.27 14.00 32.18
CA ILE A 27 42.60 14.63 32.14
C ILE A 27 42.59 15.94 32.92
N LEU A 28 41.59 16.80 32.70
CA LEU A 28 41.45 18.05 33.45
C LEU A 28 41.35 17.77 34.95
N PHE A 29 40.50 16.82 35.35
CA PHE A 29 40.36 16.42 36.75
C PHE A 29 41.67 15.91 37.35
N TYR A 30 42.42 15.10 36.61
CA TYR A 30 43.74 14.62 37.01
C TYR A 30 44.73 15.77 37.25
N VAL A 31 44.84 16.71 36.29
CA VAL A 31 45.76 17.85 36.37
C VAL A 31 45.43 18.78 37.54
N PHE A 32 44.14 19.03 37.80
CA PHE A 32 43.72 19.91 38.89
C PHE A 32 43.88 19.31 40.29
N ASN A 33 43.80 17.98 40.44
CA ASN A 33 43.76 17.33 41.75
C ASN A 33 45.05 16.59 42.13
N THR A 34 46.01 16.45 41.22
CA THR A 34 47.25 15.70 41.48
C THR A 34 48.40 16.65 41.80
N ASP A 35 48.95 16.55 43.00
CA ASP A 35 50.14 17.31 43.39
C ASP A 35 51.38 16.81 42.61
N PRO A 36 52.08 17.68 41.86
CA PRO A 36 53.30 17.31 41.13
C PRO A 36 54.44 16.82 42.03
N ALA A 37 54.45 17.12 43.33
CA ALA A 37 55.44 16.68 44.30
C ALA A 37 55.23 15.23 44.81
N SER A 38 54.13 14.58 44.44
CA SER A 38 53.81 13.21 44.86
C SER A 38 54.65 12.14 44.14
N ASP A 39 54.81 10.97 44.78
CA ASP A 39 55.57 9.84 44.21
C ASP A 39 55.01 9.41 42.84
N GLN A 40 55.90 9.02 41.92
CA GLN A 40 55.55 8.62 40.56
C GLN A 40 54.63 7.40 40.54
N THR A 41 54.83 6.46 41.46
CA THR A 41 53.99 5.25 41.61
C THR A 41 52.56 5.62 42.00
N ALA A 42 52.40 6.55 42.96
CA ALA A 42 51.09 7.02 43.41
C ALA A 42 50.35 7.77 42.29
N ARG A 43 51.05 8.59 41.50
CA ARG A 43 50.48 9.31 40.34
C ARG A 43 49.98 8.35 39.25
N GLY A 44 50.74 7.30 38.96
CA GLY A 44 50.34 6.27 38.01
C GLY A 44 49.08 5.51 38.45
N ALA A 45 48.96 5.23 39.75
CA ALA A 45 47.78 4.56 40.31
C ALA A 45 46.52 5.44 40.23
N VAL A 46 46.62 6.73 40.56
CA VAL A 46 45.51 7.69 40.44
C VAL A 46 45.04 7.80 38.99
N PHE A 47 45.96 7.95 38.04
CA PHE A 47 45.64 8.02 36.61
C PHE A 47 44.93 6.75 36.12
N THR A 48 45.44 5.57 36.48
CA THR A 48 44.82 4.29 36.12
C THR A 48 43.41 4.16 36.71
N ASN A 49 43.22 4.54 37.97
CA ASN A 49 41.90 4.53 38.59
C ASN A 49 40.93 5.46 37.88
N LEU A 50 41.36 6.67 37.51
CA LEU A 50 40.52 7.62 36.77
C LEU A 50 40.12 7.10 35.39
N LEU A 51 40.99 6.36 34.69
CA LEU A 51 40.64 5.68 33.44
C LEU A 51 39.63 4.55 33.65
N VAL A 52 39.71 3.81 34.76
CA VAL A 52 38.70 2.80 35.10
C VAL A 52 37.36 3.50 35.36
N TRP A 53 37.36 4.59 36.13
CA TRP A 53 36.17 5.41 36.38
C TRP A 53 35.56 5.96 35.09
N SER A 54 36.39 6.41 34.15
CA SER A 54 35.90 6.90 32.86
C SER A 54 35.24 5.79 32.06
N ALA A 55 35.78 4.57 32.05
CA ALA A 55 35.13 3.42 31.41
C ALA A 55 33.78 3.07 32.08
N THR A 56 33.72 3.11 33.41
CA THR A 56 32.47 2.87 34.16
C THR A 56 31.40 3.91 33.85
N ILE A 57 31.76 5.20 33.75
CA ILE A 57 30.83 6.29 33.40
C ILE A 57 30.45 6.24 31.92
N PHE A 58 31.37 5.88 31.04
CA PHE A 58 31.10 5.81 29.60
C PHE A 58 30.12 4.68 29.26
N THR A 59 30.16 3.56 29.98
CA THR A 59 29.29 2.40 29.72
C THR A 59 27.79 2.76 29.65
N PRO A 60 27.17 3.42 30.64
CA PRO A 60 25.76 3.83 30.55
C PRO A 60 25.49 4.88 29.46
N ILE A 61 26.45 5.78 29.16
CA ILE A 61 26.32 6.76 28.06
C ILE A 61 26.26 6.05 26.71
N ALA A 62 27.18 5.12 26.49
CA ALA A 62 27.20 4.30 25.27
C ALA A 62 25.92 3.47 25.16
N ALA A 63 25.48 2.83 26.25
CA ALA A 63 24.24 2.07 26.29
C ALA A 63 23.01 2.93 25.91
N TYR A 64 22.95 4.18 26.37
CA TYR A 64 21.91 5.13 25.97
C TYR A 64 21.91 5.38 24.46
N PHE A 65 23.06 5.70 23.87
CA PHE A 65 23.15 5.92 22.42
C PHE A 65 22.83 4.67 21.60
N PHE A 66 23.24 3.49 22.07
CA PHE A 66 22.86 2.22 21.44
C PHE A 66 21.36 1.98 21.50
N TYR A 67 20.73 2.25 22.64
CA TYR A 67 19.29 2.09 22.80
C TYR A 67 18.51 3.05 21.88
N ASP A 68 18.91 4.33 21.85
CA ASP A 68 18.31 5.35 20.98
C ASP A 68 18.40 4.96 19.49
N SER A 69 19.61 4.57 19.05
CA SER A 69 19.82 4.10 17.68
C SER A 69 19.06 2.82 17.35
N TRP A 70 18.96 1.88 18.30
CA TRP A 70 18.21 0.64 18.12
C TRP A 70 16.72 0.91 17.99
N LYS A 71 16.18 1.82 18.82
CA LYS A 71 14.79 2.24 18.76
C LYS A 71 14.45 2.89 17.42
N ASP A 72 15.31 3.78 16.93
CA ASP A 72 15.14 4.42 15.61
C ASP A 72 15.17 3.39 14.47
N GLN A 73 16.10 2.43 14.52
CA GLN A 73 16.15 1.35 13.55
C GLN A 73 14.87 0.51 13.58
N LYS A 74 14.38 0.15 14.77
CA LYS A 74 13.16 -0.65 14.92
C LYS A 74 11.92 0.08 14.42
N ASN A 75 11.82 1.38 14.67
CA ASN A 75 10.73 2.20 14.14
C ASN A 75 10.76 2.24 12.60
N TYR A 76 11.94 2.40 12.00
CA TYR A 76 12.10 2.36 10.55
C TYR A 76 11.73 0.98 9.96
N GLU A 77 12.17 -0.10 10.59
CA GLU A 77 11.80 -1.47 10.19
C GLU A 77 10.28 -1.68 10.22
N LEU A 78 9.62 -1.23 11.29
CA LEU A 78 8.17 -1.32 11.44
C LEU A 78 7.43 -0.50 10.37
N GLN A 79 7.85 0.75 10.12
CA GLN A 79 7.26 1.57 9.07
C GLN A 79 7.38 0.91 7.70
N LYS A 80 8.55 0.33 7.39
CA LYS A 80 8.77 -0.40 6.15
C LYS A 80 7.87 -1.63 6.05
N GLU A 81 7.72 -2.40 7.12
CA GLU A 81 6.82 -3.56 7.16
C GLU A 81 5.36 -3.17 6.86
N LEU A 82 4.88 -2.10 7.50
CA LEU A 82 3.54 -1.56 7.25
C LEU A 82 3.37 -1.11 5.79
N MET A 83 4.36 -0.46 5.20
CA MET A 83 4.33 -0.05 3.78
C MET A 83 4.34 -1.24 2.81
N MET A 84 5.13 -2.28 3.10
CA MET A 84 5.13 -3.50 2.30
C MET A 84 3.76 -4.18 2.35
N LYS A 85 3.20 -4.31 3.56
CA LYS A 85 1.85 -4.87 3.75
C LYS A 85 0.79 -4.05 3.01
N LEU A 86 0.83 -2.72 3.12
CA LEU A 86 -0.10 -1.84 2.40
C LEU A 86 0.00 -2.04 0.88
N SER A 87 1.23 -2.11 0.35
CA SER A 87 1.48 -2.34 -1.07
C SER A 87 0.91 -3.69 -1.55
N GLU A 88 1.06 -4.74 -0.76
CA GLU A 88 0.53 -6.08 -1.05
C GLU A 88 -1.00 -6.09 -1.10
N LEU A 89 -1.64 -5.51 -0.09
CA LEU A 89 -3.11 -5.46 0.01
C LEU A 89 -3.72 -4.64 -1.14
N VAL A 90 -3.16 -3.46 -1.42
CA VAL A 90 -3.58 -2.60 -2.54
C VAL A 90 -3.42 -3.33 -3.87
N SER A 91 -2.29 -4.00 -4.09
CA SER A 91 -2.05 -4.79 -5.32
C SER A 91 -3.02 -5.96 -5.44
N THR A 92 -3.33 -6.63 -4.33
CA THR A 92 -4.31 -7.72 -4.31
C THR A 92 -5.69 -7.22 -4.71
N GLN A 93 -6.12 -6.07 -4.17
CA GLN A 93 -7.42 -5.47 -4.52
C GLN A 93 -7.46 -5.01 -5.98
N PHE A 94 -6.38 -4.38 -6.45
CA PHE A 94 -6.23 -3.99 -7.85
C PHE A 94 -6.36 -5.19 -8.79
N LEU A 95 -5.62 -6.27 -8.53
CA LEU A 95 -5.66 -7.48 -9.37
C LEU A 95 -7.05 -8.12 -9.39
N LYS A 96 -7.77 -8.14 -8.25
CA LYS A 96 -9.15 -8.65 -8.19
C LYS A 96 -10.10 -7.85 -9.10
N ILE A 97 -10.10 -6.53 -8.99
CA ILE A 97 -10.95 -5.66 -9.80
C ILE A 97 -10.55 -5.74 -11.28
N MET A 98 -9.26 -5.62 -11.60
CA MET A 98 -8.78 -5.62 -12.99
C MET A 98 -9.00 -6.96 -13.69
N LYS A 99 -8.86 -8.08 -12.98
CA LYS A 99 -9.21 -9.39 -13.54
C LYS A 99 -10.68 -9.42 -13.96
N TYR A 100 -11.55 -8.79 -13.20
CA TYR A 100 -12.97 -8.71 -13.54
C TYR A 100 -13.24 -7.74 -14.68
N ALA A 101 -12.58 -6.58 -14.68
CA ALA A 101 -12.67 -5.61 -15.75
C ALA A 101 -12.23 -6.17 -17.11
N ARG A 102 -11.08 -6.85 -17.16
CA ARG A 102 -10.62 -7.54 -18.38
C ARG A 102 -11.57 -8.62 -18.88
N ARG A 103 -12.33 -9.27 -17.98
CA ARG A 103 -13.38 -10.22 -18.38
C ARG A 103 -14.60 -9.49 -18.93
N ALA A 104 -14.92 -8.31 -18.40
CA ALA A 104 -15.99 -7.46 -18.92
C ALA A 104 -15.64 -6.95 -20.32
N ASP A 105 -14.38 -6.56 -20.58
CA ASP A 105 -13.96 -6.11 -21.91
C ASP A 105 -14.23 -7.14 -23.01
N ARG A 106 -14.07 -8.43 -22.73
CA ARG A 106 -14.40 -9.50 -23.68
C ARG A 106 -15.89 -9.55 -24.04
N LEU A 107 -16.77 -8.95 -23.24
CA LEU A 107 -18.18 -8.83 -23.60
C LEU A 107 -18.41 -7.86 -24.76
N LYS A 108 -17.47 -6.93 -25.02
CA LYS A 108 -17.51 -6.05 -26.19
C LYS A 108 -17.40 -6.84 -27.50
N GLU A 109 -16.70 -7.96 -27.45
CA GLU A 109 -16.47 -8.88 -28.59
C GLU A 109 -17.68 -9.78 -28.89
N ILE A 110 -18.71 -9.81 -28.04
CA ILE A 110 -19.93 -10.58 -28.32
C ILE A 110 -20.64 -9.94 -29.51
N GLU A 111 -20.54 -10.58 -30.67
CA GLU A 111 -21.31 -10.22 -31.85
C GLU A 111 -22.77 -10.66 -31.69
N ASN A 112 -23.70 -9.86 -32.22
CA ASN A 112 -25.15 -10.15 -32.19
C ASN A 112 -25.54 -11.46 -32.93
N SER A 113 -24.60 -12.08 -33.63
CA SER A 113 -24.73 -13.28 -34.46
C SER A 113 -24.39 -14.58 -33.72
N GLU A 114 -23.48 -14.55 -32.73
CA GLU A 114 -22.93 -15.76 -32.11
C GLU A 114 -23.04 -15.73 -30.58
N ILE A 115 -23.45 -16.85 -29.98
CA ILE A 115 -23.57 -16.99 -28.52
C ILE A 115 -22.18 -17.27 -27.96
N ILE A 116 -21.44 -16.22 -27.63
CA ILE A 116 -20.17 -16.33 -26.88
C ILE A 116 -20.49 -16.17 -25.40
N ILE A 117 -19.98 -17.11 -24.59
CA ILE A 117 -20.09 -17.07 -23.12
C ILE A 117 -18.68 -16.97 -22.58
N PRO A 118 -18.18 -15.75 -22.41
CA PRO A 118 -16.99 -15.57 -21.60
C PRO A 118 -17.30 -16.02 -20.16
N ASN A 119 -16.32 -16.60 -19.46
CA ASN A 119 -16.43 -16.98 -18.04
C ASN A 119 -16.51 -15.74 -17.11
N PHE A 120 -17.47 -14.86 -17.37
CA PHE A 120 -17.71 -13.63 -16.62
C PHE A 120 -18.41 -13.92 -15.28
N SER A 121 -19.32 -14.90 -15.25
CA SER A 121 -20.10 -15.27 -14.06
C SER A 121 -19.29 -15.91 -12.92
N GLU A 122 -18.07 -16.39 -13.19
CA GLU A 122 -17.19 -16.97 -12.17
C GLU A 122 -16.51 -15.91 -11.29
N ALA A 123 -16.61 -14.62 -11.63
CA ALA A 123 -15.94 -13.53 -10.90
C ALA A 123 -16.87 -12.87 -9.86
N LYS A 124 -17.48 -13.69 -9.01
CA LYS A 124 -18.62 -13.31 -8.14
C LYS A 124 -18.29 -12.25 -7.06
N TYR A 125 -17.03 -11.86 -6.86
CA TYR A 125 -16.61 -10.87 -5.86
C TYR A 125 -15.34 -10.12 -6.31
N CYS A 126 -15.50 -8.96 -6.94
CA CYS A 126 -14.38 -8.06 -7.29
C CYS A 126 -14.08 -7.02 -6.20
N TYR A 127 -15.08 -6.69 -5.37
CA TYR A 127 -14.98 -5.73 -4.29
C TYR A 127 -15.00 -6.46 -2.95
N ASP A 128 -13.83 -6.53 -2.31
CA ASP A 128 -13.63 -7.25 -1.06
C ASP A 128 -13.57 -6.23 0.09
N THR A 129 -14.71 -6.07 0.77
CA THR A 129 -14.86 -5.13 1.88
C THR A 129 -13.88 -5.40 3.01
N ASP A 130 -13.54 -6.67 3.25
CA ASP A 130 -12.61 -7.04 4.32
C ASP A 130 -11.20 -6.59 3.94
N LEU A 131 -10.81 -6.77 2.67
CA LEU A 131 -9.52 -6.29 2.17
C LEU A 131 -9.40 -4.76 2.23
N LEU A 132 -10.48 -4.03 1.93
CA LEU A 132 -10.49 -2.56 2.03
C LEU A 132 -10.40 -2.07 3.48
N ASN A 133 -11.09 -2.74 4.39
CA ASN A 133 -10.99 -2.47 5.82
C ASN A 133 -9.55 -2.74 6.32
N GLU A 134 -8.90 -3.78 5.81
CA GLU A 134 -7.50 -4.07 6.14
C GLU A 134 -6.55 -3.00 5.60
N ILE A 135 -6.74 -2.56 4.35
CA ILE A 135 -5.98 -1.43 3.76
C ILE A 135 -6.11 -0.18 4.63
N PHE A 136 -7.35 0.17 5.02
CA PHE A 136 -7.62 1.32 5.88
C PHE A 136 -6.95 1.18 7.26
N ALA A 137 -7.05 0.01 7.88
CA ALA A 137 -6.45 -0.25 9.17
C ALA A 137 -4.92 -0.13 9.14
N VAL A 138 -4.26 -0.73 8.14
CA VAL A 138 -2.80 -0.66 7.97
C VAL A 138 -2.35 0.79 7.73
N LEU A 139 -3.08 1.55 6.90
CA LEU A 139 -2.80 2.96 6.67
C LEU A 139 -2.94 3.78 7.96
N LYS A 140 -4.01 3.56 8.74
CA LYS A 140 -4.22 4.26 10.02
C LYS A 140 -3.13 3.96 11.05
N ILE A 141 -2.68 2.71 11.11
CA ILE A 141 -1.56 2.33 11.97
C ILE A 141 -0.29 3.06 11.51
N TYR A 142 0.00 3.07 10.21
CA TYR A 142 1.15 3.82 9.67
C TYR A 142 1.08 5.31 9.99
N GLU A 143 -0.05 5.96 9.78
CA GLU A 143 -0.26 7.38 10.09
C GLU A 143 0.02 7.66 11.58
N GLY A 144 -0.45 6.80 12.49
CA GLY A 144 -0.20 6.92 13.92
C GLY A 144 1.28 6.73 14.32
N PHE A 145 2.04 5.89 13.60
CA PHE A 145 3.46 5.66 13.88
C PHE A 145 4.38 6.69 13.23
N SER A 146 4.02 7.23 12.07
CA SER A 146 4.85 8.14 11.28
C SER A 146 4.49 9.61 11.47
N ASN A 147 3.30 9.91 11.98
CA ASN A 147 2.67 11.25 11.94
C ASN A 147 2.60 11.82 10.50
N ASP A 148 2.42 10.94 9.50
CA ASP A 148 2.41 11.30 8.09
C ASP A 148 1.11 10.88 7.41
N GLU A 149 0.26 11.87 7.09
CA GLU A 149 -1.02 11.67 6.38
C GLU A 149 -0.90 11.80 4.85
N SER A 150 0.31 11.90 4.29
CA SER A 150 0.50 12.19 2.86
C SER A 150 0.03 11.08 1.92
N LEU A 151 -0.17 9.85 2.41
CA LEU A 151 -0.72 8.74 1.62
C LEU A 151 -2.25 8.78 1.50
N LYS A 152 -2.93 9.49 2.40
CA LYS A 152 -4.39 9.53 2.47
C LYS A 152 -5.04 10.02 1.16
N PRO A 153 -4.60 11.12 0.52
CA PRO A 153 -5.20 11.57 -0.74
C PRO A 153 -5.07 10.54 -1.88
N TYR A 154 -3.95 9.81 -1.93
CA TYR A 154 -3.72 8.78 -2.95
C TYR A 154 -4.62 7.56 -2.72
N LYS A 155 -4.76 7.15 -1.45
CA LYS A 155 -5.68 6.07 -1.06
C LYS A 155 -7.13 6.45 -1.36
N ASP A 156 -7.56 7.65 -0.97
CA ASP A 156 -8.94 8.09 -1.18
C ASP A 156 -9.27 8.17 -2.68
N LYS A 157 -8.34 8.62 -3.52
CA LYS A 157 -8.46 8.57 -4.98
C LYS A 157 -8.58 7.14 -5.50
N PHE A 158 -7.74 6.22 -5.00
CA PHE A 158 -7.80 4.80 -5.36
C PHE A 158 -9.16 4.18 -5.00
N ASP A 159 -9.66 4.41 -3.78
CA ASP A 159 -10.94 3.88 -3.33
C ASP A 159 -12.11 4.41 -4.16
N ASN A 160 -12.11 5.71 -4.48
CA ASN A 160 -13.14 6.32 -5.31
C ASN A 160 -13.19 5.70 -6.71
N HIS A 161 -12.04 5.60 -7.39
CA HIS A 161 -12.01 4.99 -8.72
C HIS A 161 -12.28 3.48 -8.69
N ALA A 162 -11.86 2.78 -7.62
CA ALA A 162 -12.19 1.37 -7.40
C ALA A 162 -13.71 1.17 -7.29
N PHE A 163 -14.38 2.04 -6.54
CA PHE A 163 -15.83 2.05 -6.37
C PHE A 163 -16.55 2.34 -7.68
N GLU A 164 -16.10 3.34 -8.43
CA GLU A 164 -16.66 3.70 -9.74
C GLU A 164 -16.64 2.54 -10.72
N LEU A 165 -15.46 1.94 -10.92
CA LEU A 165 -15.28 0.82 -11.82
C LEU A 165 -16.11 -0.39 -11.36
N THR A 166 -16.11 -0.70 -10.07
CA THR A 166 -16.93 -1.78 -9.50
C THR A 166 -18.41 -1.57 -9.76
N ARG A 167 -18.91 -0.32 -9.69
CA ARG A 167 -20.32 -0.01 -9.97
C ARG A 167 -20.68 -0.32 -11.42
N PHE A 168 -19.82 0.01 -12.39
CA PHE A 168 -20.00 -0.41 -13.78
C PHE A 168 -20.02 -1.93 -13.90
N LEU A 169 -19.02 -2.60 -13.34
CA LEU A 169 -18.89 -4.04 -13.40
C LEU A 169 -20.12 -4.74 -12.81
N LYS A 170 -20.71 -4.20 -11.74
CA LYS A 170 -21.95 -4.72 -11.16
C LYS A 170 -23.15 -4.56 -12.07
N LYS A 171 -23.29 -3.41 -12.74
CA LYS A 171 -24.36 -3.22 -13.74
C LYS A 171 -24.21 -4.21 -14.90
N ILE A 172 -22.98 -4.39 -15.38
CA ILE A 172 -22.64 -5.35 -16.44
C ILE A 172 -22.98 -6.78 -15.98
N GLU A 173 -22.63 -7.17 -14.75
CA GLU A 173 -22.98 -8.47 -14.16
C GLU A 173 -24.46 -8.75 -14.13
N ASN A 174 -25.26 -7.79 -13.71
CA ASN A 174 -26.71 -7.94 -13.64
C ASN A 174 -27.29 -8.20 -15.04
N LYS A 175 -26.80 -7.48 -16.06
CA LYS A 175 -27.19 -7.68 -17.46
C LYS A 175 -26.67 -8.98 -18.05
N TYR A 176 -25.44 -9.36 -17.73
CA TYR A 176 -24.85 -10.62 -18.17
C TYR A 176 -25.56 -11.83 -17.55
N SER A 177 -25.95 -11.75 -16.29
CA SER A 177 -26.73 -12.78 -15.62
C SER A 177 -28.12 -12.92 -16.25
N ALA A 178 -28.76 -11.81 -16.62
CA ALA A 178 -30.00 -11.84 -17.38
C ALA A 178 -29.81 -12.48 -18.77
N TYR A 179 -28.76 -12.09 -19.51
CA TYR A 179 -28.37 -12.69 -20.79
C TYR A 179 -28.21 -14.22 -20.67
N THR A 180 -27.40 -14.69 -19.72
CA THR A 180 -27.13 -16.13 -19.57
C THR A 180 -28.34 -16.94 -19.12
N SER A 181 -29.26 -16.36 -18.33
CA SER A 181 -30.49 -17.03 -17.88
C SER A 181 -31.49 -17.37 -19.00
N ILE A 182 -31.35 -16.74 -20.18
CA ILE A 182 -32.26 -16.89 -21.33
C ILE A 182 -31.69 -17.88 -22.36
N LEU A 183 -30.44 -18.28 -22.22
CA LEU A 183 -29.79 -19.25 -23.10
C LEU A 183 -30.19 -20.66 -22.69
N GLU A 184 -30.61 -21.49 -23.65
CA GLU A 184 -30.75 -22.93 -23.44
C GLU A 184 -29.42 -23.60 -23.79
N ILE A 185 -28.89 -24.38 -22.85
CA ILE A 185 -27.81 -25.32 -23.19
C ILE A 185 -28.48 -26.47 -23.93
N VAL A 186 -28.31 -26.54 -25.24
CA VAL A 186 -28.73 -27.70 -26.01
C VAL A 186 -27.49 -28.58 -26.19
N PRO A 187 -27.37 -29.70 -25.47
CA PRO A 187 -26.26 -30.62 -25.70
C PRO A 187 -26.35 -31.15 -27.14
N GLU A 188 -25.30 -30.93 -27.94
CA GLU A 188 -25.26 -31.35 -29.35
C GLU A 188 -24.71 -32.77 -29.50
N SER A 189 -23.88 -33.24 -28.55
CA SER A 189 -23.47 -34.64 -28.37
C SER A 189 -22.74 -34.84 -27.03
N ASP A 190 -22.41 -36.09 -26.67
CA ASP A 190 -21.58 -36.44 -25.49
C ASP A 190 -20.22 -35.69 -25.43
N MET A 191 -19.77 -35.06 -26.53
CA MET A 191 -18.49 -34.35 -26.61
C MET A 191 -18.58 -32.88 -27.06
N THR A 192 -19.77 -32.33 -27.36
CA THR A 192 -19.94 -30.94 -27.80
C THR A 192 -21.15 -30.27 -27.16
N GLN A 193 -20.89 -29.18 -26.42
CA GLN A 193 -21.94 -28.27 -25.92
C GLN A 193 -22.03 -27.06 -26.85
N THR A 194 -23.12 -26.94 -27.60
CA THR A 194 -23.48 -25.66 -28.23
C THR A 194 -24.60 -25.01 -27.40
N LYS A 195 -24.61 -23.67 -27.38
CA LYS A 195 -25.70 -22.93 -26.75
C LYS A 195 -26.55 -22.38 -27.86
N THR A 196 -27.84 -22.67 -27.83
CA THR A 196 -28.80 -22.11 -28.78
C THR A 196 -29.82 -21.27 -28.02
N TYR A 197 -30.53 -20.39 -28.73
CA TYR A 197 -31.56 -19.58 -28.12
C TYR A 197 -32.74 -20.44 -27.71
N GLN A 198 -33.33 -20.17 -26.54
CA GLN A 198 -34.71 -20.57 -26.28
C GLN A 198 -35.61 -20.12 -27.44
N PRO A 199 -36.53 -20.98 -27.95
CA PRO A 199 -37.44 -20.62 -29.03
C PRO A 199 -38.18 -19.30 -28.73
N GLY A 200 -38.16 -18.36 -29.68
CA GLY A 200 -38.81 -17.04 -29.54
C GLY A 200 -38.09 -16.02 -28.64
N ARG A 201 -36.91 -16.32 -28.08
CA ARG A 201 -36.18 -15.40 -27.18
C ARG A 201 -35.05 -14.60 -27.83
N LYS A 202 -34.80 -14.77 -29.13
CA LYS A 202 -33.70 -14.12 -29.87
C LYS A 202 -33.68 -12.58 -29.70
N GLN A 203 -34.85 -11.94 -29.75
CA GLN A 203 -34.94 -10.48 -29.58
C GLN A 203 -34.57 -10.03 -28.17
N LYS A 204 -34.96 -10.81 -27.15
CA LYS A 204 -34.63 -10.52 -25.74
C LYS A 204 -33.12 -10.61 -25.51
N VAL A 205 -32.48 -11.63 -26.07
CA VAL A 205 -31.02 -11.80 -25.97
C VAL A 205 -30.26 -10.64 -26.62
N ARG A 206 -30.66 -10.23 -27.83
CA ARG A 206 -30.09 -9.04 -28.48
C ARG A 206 -30.25 -7.78 -27.63
N GLY A 207 -31.40 -7.62 -26.95
CA GLY A 207 -31.65 -6.52 -26.04
C GLY A 207 -30.71 -6.49 -24.83
N GLU A 208 -30.37 -7.65 -24.25
CA GLU A 208 -29.43 -7.71 -23.12
C GLU A 208 -27.97 -7.46 -23.56
N ILE A 209 -27.54 -8.01 -24.71
CA ILE A 209 -26.21 -7.70 -25.29
C ILE A 209 -26.09 -6.21 -25.58
N TRP A 210 -27.11 -5.62 -26.21
CA TRP A 210 -27.16 -4.18 -26.45
C TRP A 210 -27.10 -3.37 -25.14
N SER A 211 -27.78 -3.84 -24.09
CA SER A 211 -27.74 -3.19 -22.78
C SER A 211 -26.35 -3.24 -22.13
N ILE A 212 -25.62 -4.35 -22.27
CA ILE A 212 -24.24 -4.46 -21.79
C ILE A 212 -23.35 -3.44 -22.51
N ARG A 213 -23.43 -3.40 -23.85
CA ARG A 213 -22.68 -2.44 -24.66
C ARG A 213 -23.03 -1.00 -24.31
N TYR A 214 -24.32 -0.71 -24.15
CA TYR A 214 -24.79 0.61 -23.73
C TYR A 214 -24.20 1.01 -22.37
N ILE A 215 -24.10 0.11 -21.39
CA ILE A 215 -23.47 0.42 -20.10
C ILE A 215 -21.98 0.77 -20.25
N MET A 216 -21.27 0.14 -21.19
CA MET A 216 -19.85 0.40 -21.43
C MET A 216 -19.62 1.73 -22.17
N GLU A 217 -20.47 2.05 -23.14
CA GLU A 217 -20.33 3.23 -24.01
C GLU A 217 -20.97 4.49 -23.41
N SER A 218 -22.01 4.35 -22.59
CA SER A 218 -22.74 5.48 -22.03
C SER A 218 -22.07 6.08 -20.80
N GLU A 219 -22.21 7.40 -20.68
CA GLU A 219 -21.87 8.12 -19.47
C GLU A 219 -22.79 7.70 -18.31
N THR A 220 -22.20 7.31 -17.19
CA THR A 220 -22.91 7.11 -15.92
C THR A 220 -22.61 8.28 -14.98
N GLU A 221 -23.65 8.76 -14.30
CA GLU A 221 -23.52 9.79 -13.26
C GLU A 221 -23.04 9.20 -11.94
N PHE A 222 -22.04 9.86 -11.37
CA PHE A 222 -21.46 9.58 -10.06
C PHE A 222 -21.53 10.84 -9.21
N GLU A 223 -21.51 10.61 -7.90
CA GLU A 223 -21.49 11.64 -6.88
C GLU A 223 -20.29 11.38 -5.98
N ASN A 224 -19.49 12.41 -5.73
CA ASN A 224 -18.42 12.36 -4.75
C ASN A 224 -18.57 13.54 -3.78
N THR A 225 -18.29 13.31 -2.51
CA THR A 225 -18.36 14.32 -1.46
C THR A 225 -16.95 14.87 -1.24
N ASP A 226 -16.77 16.18 -1.44
CA ASP A 226 -15.48 16.81 -1.14
C ASP A 226 -15.19 16.90 0.37
N ILE A 227 -13.99 17.36 0.71
CA ILE A 227 -13.55 17.57 2.11
C ILE A 227 -14.44 18.54 2.91
N ASN A 228 -15.23 19.37 2.23
CA ASN A 228 -16.14 20.34 2.84
C ASN A 228 -17.59 19.82 2.90
N GLY A 229 -17.85 18.59 2.45
CA GLY A 229 -19.19 18.01 2.40
C GLY A 229 -19.99 18.36 1.15
N ASN A 230 -19.40 19.02 0.14
CA ASN A 230 -20.11 19.37 -1.09
C ASN A 230 -20.22 18.14 -2.00
N ILE A 231 -21.43 17.92 -2.52
CA ILE A 231 -21.69 16.85 -3.49
C ILE A 231 -21.31 17.35 -4.88
N ASN A 232 -20.28 16.74 -5.45
CA ASN A 232 -19.85 16.96 -6.82
C ASN A 232 -20.43 15.86 -7.71
N ARG A 233 -21.25 16.25 -8.68
CA ARG A 233 -21.81 15.34 -9.69
C ARG A 233 -20.97 15.39 -10.95
N TYR A 234 -20.61 14.23 -11.47
CA TYR A 234 -19.86 14.10 -12.71
C TYR A 234 -20.31 12.88 -13.48
N LYS A 235 -19.98 12.87 -14.75
CA LYS A 235 -20.27 11.79 -15.68
C LYS A 235 -18.97 11.19 -16.17
N ILE A 236 -18.93 9.86 -16.23
CA ILE A 236 -17.76 9.10 -16.67
C ILE A 236 -18.24 7.88 -17.45
N THR A 237 -17.44 7.44 -18.42
CA THR A 237 -17.66 6.19 -19.17
C THR A 237 -16.97 5.02 -18.49
N TYR A 238 -17.30 3.78 -18.89
CA TYR A 238 -16.62 2.60 -18.36
C TYR A 238 -15.11 2.63 -18.64
N ASP A 239 -14.72 2.94 -19.88
CA ASP A 239 -13.30 2.96 -20.28
C ASP A 239 -12.52 4.01 -19.49
N LYS A 240 -13.11 5.18 -19.26
CA LYS A 240 -12.46 6.20 -18.43
C LYS A 240 -12.35 5.78 -16.97
N ALA A 241 -13.38 5.14 -16.40
CA ALA A 241 -13.31 4.62 -15.02
C ALA A 241 -12.26 3.51 -14.88
N HIS A 242 -12.07 2.69 -15.92
CA HIS A 242 -11.01 1.70 -16.00
C HIS A 242 -9.61 2.35 -15.97
N ASP A 243 -9.38 3.33 -16.84
CA ASP A 243 -8.10 4.05 -16.93
C ASP A 243 -7.79 4.85 -15.66
N ASP A 244 -8.79 5.56 -15.12
CA ASP A 244 -8.66 6.34 -13.89
C ASP A 244 -8.32 5.43 -12.68
N PHE A 245 -8.90 4.22 -12.63
CA PHE A 245 -8.56 3.24 -11.61
C PHE A 245 -7.11 2.75 -11.73
N GLU A 246 -6.67 2.36 -12.93
CA GLU A 246 -5.29 1.94 -13.18
C GLU A 246 -4.28 3.05 -12.86
N GLN A 247 -4.58 4.30 -13.25
CA GLN A 247 -3.73 5.43 -12.92
C GLN A 247 -3.67 5.67 -11.40
N SER A 248 -4.80 5.60 -10.69
CA SER A 248 -4.82 5.79 -9.23
C SER A 248 -4.05 4.71 -8.47
N TYR A 249 -4.06 3.46 -8.95
CA TYR A 249 -3.21 2.39 -8.43
C TYR A 249 -1.73 2.72 -8.60
N ASN A 250 -1.32 3.13 -9.81
CA ASN A 250 0.06 3.49 -10.10
C ASN A 250 0.53 4.68 -9.25
N ASP A 251 -0.32 5.70 -9.08
CA ASP A 251 -0.05 6.86 -8.22
C ASP A 251 0.18 6.43 -6.76
N LEU A 252 -0.70 5.59 -6.22
CA LEU A 252 -0.62 5.09 -4.85
C LEU A 252 0.61 4.21 -4.62
N ILE A 253 0.89 3.25 -5.50
CA ILE A 253 2.08 2.39 -5.40
C ILE A 253 3.37 3.21 -5.49
N LYS A 254 3.40 4.22 -6.36
CA LYS A 254 4.53 5.14 -6.45
C LYS A 254 4.71 5.93 -5.16
N ALA A 255 3.62 6.42 -4.56
CA ALA A 255 3.67 7.12 -3.28
C ALA A 255 4.21 6.20 -2.15
N ILE A 256 3.67 4.98 -2.03
CA ILE A 256 4.14 3.97 -1.06
C ILE A 256 5.64 3.65 -1.29
N THR A 257 6.05 3.45 -2.54
CA THR A 257 7.43 3.14 -2.90
C THR A 257 8.39 4.28 -2.56
N ASN A 258 7.97 5.53 -2.76
CA ASN A 258 8.77 6.69 -2.38
C ASN A 258 8.95 6.77 -0.86
N LYS A 259 7.91 6.44 -0.09
CA LYS A 259 8.00 6.37 1.38
C LYS A 259 8.92 5.27 1.88
N MET A 260 8.97 4.12 1.20
CA MET A 260 9.90 3.04 1.55
C MET A 260 11.38 3.38 1.28
N LYS A 261 11.66 4.39 0.44
CA LYS A 261 13.02 4.81 0.08
C LYS A 261 13.53 5.99 0.90
N ALA A 262 12.63 6.74 1.55
CA ALA A 262 12.93 7.88 2.41
C ALA A 262 13.39 7.40 3.80
#